data_AF-D1NZ70-F1
#
_entry.id   AF-D1NZ70-F1
#
_cell.length_a   1.000
_cell.length_b   1.000
_cell.length_c   1.000
_cell.angle_alpha   90.00
_cell.angle_beta   90.00
_cell.angle_gamma   90.00
#
_symmetry.space_group_name_H-M   'P 1'
#
loop_
_entity.id
_entity.type
_entity.pdbx_description
1 polymer ?
#
loop_
_entity_poly.entity_id
_entity_poly.type
_entity_poly.pdbx_seq_one_letter_code
_entity_poly.pdbx_strand_id
1 'polypeptide(L)'
;MLMTTSLRAICFSLGMMFFIPTLHAAPMVKKDSIMVDPLFSKTKPQCAGIYVMDVPESLNNGTHKAKYNDFNIESLFIYPPAFKQRIALREEALRNQKTSQKNAPVLKEVIQLSDNQGVIFDKNQSGTDDAYRTLEAHVYINHIAFIITIDILDLSAPKYAKDREDYLSYGFTEFKLNDKPTKLAAMRSLISRLSGRLDHDIPTDKGWCIPNGFIADDGGQPKIEVGFSYENDDFIFGINANNTMIDNSDTLFGRSDAINDALKASSMKTLKKYASVANGIPFEAWLFEGTQNYEQKTRQVYDFILYANESVASTSKLLATIGLNSKRKQTRYSEAQMVEIWDRIVGSLRYKPKAF
;
A
#
# COMPACT_ATOMS: atom_id res chain seq x y z
N MET A 1 -4.83 -75.50 13.01
CA MET A 1 -4.42 -76.79 13.61
C MET A 1 -3.03 -77.11 13.04
N LEU A 2 -2.04 -77.32 13.93
CA LEU A 2 -0.57 -77.53 13.68
C LEU A 2 0.17 -76.26 13.18
N MET A 3 1.07 -75.55 13.89
CA MET A 3 2.12 -75.90 14.89
C MET A 3 3.08 -76.96 14.30
N THR A 4 4.37 -76.74 14.03
CA THR A 4 5.46 -76.20 14.89
C THR A 4 6.79 -76.00 14.11
N THR A 5 7.65 -75.08 14.62
CA THR A 5 9.16 -75.14 14.70
C THR A 5 10.01 -75.16 13.42
N SER A 6 11.25 -74.65 13.34
CA SER A 6 12.19 -73.82 14.13
C SER A 6 13.51 -73.87 13.34
N LEU A 7 14.22 -72.75 13.10
CA LEU A 7 15.66 -72.66 13.37
C LEU A 7 16.20 -71.24 13.12
N ARG A 8 17.04 -70.81 14.05
CA ARG A 8 17.82 -69.56 14.04
C ARG A 8 18.91 -69.61 12.97
N ALA A 9 19.15 -68.48 12.30
CA ALA A 9 20.48 -68.11 11.83
C ALA A 9 20.64 -66.59 11.99
N ILE A 10 21.58 -66.22 12.85
CA ILE A 10 22.08 -64.86 13.06
C ILE A 10 23.05 -64.56 11.92
N CYS A 11 22.85 -63.45 11.20
CA CYS A 11 23.94 -62.77 10.51
C CYS A 11 23.71 -61.26 10.53
N PHE A 12 24.68 -60.57 11.13
CA PHE A 12 24.89 -59.13 11.12
C PHE A 12 25.04 -58.62 9.68
N SER A 13 24.36 -57.53 9.33
CA SER A 13 24.92 -56.50 8.45
C SER A 13 24.07 -55.23 8.42
N LEU A 14 24.62 -54.19 9.06
CA LEU A 14 24.58 -52.77 8.71
C LEU A 14 23.27 -52.15 8.19
N GLY A 15 22.70 -51.30 9.05
CA GLY A 15 21.62 -50.38 8.70
C GLY A 15 22.02 -49.38 7.63
N MET A 16 21.20 -49.26 6.61
CA MET A 16 21.21 -48.15 5.67
C MET A 16 20.27 -47.07 6.24
N MET A 17 20.83 -46.17 7.06
CA MET A 17 20.16 -44.92 7.43
C MET A 17 19.95 -44.11 6.15
N PHE A 18 18.69 -43.85 5.80
CA PHE A 18 18.33 -42.78 4.90
C PHE A 18 18.84 -41.47 5.49
N PHE A 19 19.94 -40.94 4.94
CA PHE A 19 20.37 -39.57 5.19
C PHE A 19 19.35 -38.64 4.53
N ILE A 20 18.34 -38.24 5.30
CA ILE A 20 17.63 -36.98 5.05
C ILE A 20 18.68 -35.90 5.36
N PRO A 21 19.02 -35.00 4.42
CA PRO A 21 19.85 -33.86 4.76
C PRO A 21 19.02 -32.96 5.68
N THR A 22 19.23 -33.10 7.00
CA THR A 22 18.88 -32.07 7.95
C THR A 22 19.64 -30.83 7.55
N LEU A 23 18.92 -29.87 6.98
CA LEU A 23 19.38 -28.52 6.72
C LEU A 23 19.86 -27.95 8.07
N HIS A 24 21.15 -28.02 8.33
CA HIS A 24 21.74 -27.37 9.49
C HIS A 24 21.67 -25.88 9.21
N ALA A 25 20.70 -25.20 9.84
CA ALA A 25 20.81 -23.77 10.04
C ALA A 25 22.13 -23.53 10.78
N ALA A 26 23.07 -22.82 10.15
CA ALA A 26 24.30 -22.41 10.80
C ALA A 26 23.93 -21.70 12.12
N PRO A 27 24.62 -22.00 13.24
CA PRO A 27 24.35 -21.33 14.50
C PRO A 27 24.63 -19.84 14.30
N MET A 28 23.61 -18.99 14.48
CA MET A 28 23.75 -17.53 14.46
C MET A 28 24.91 -17.16 15.39
N VAL A 29 25.97 -16.58 14.80
CA VAL A 29 27.10 -16.11 15.58
C VAL A 29 26.60 -14.96 16.45
N LYS A 30 26.86 -15.03 17.76
CA LYS A 30 26.46 -14.04 18.78
C LYS A 30 26.84 -12.57 18.46
N LYS A 31 27.67 -12.35 17.43
CA LYS A 31 28.08 -11.05 16.90
C LYS A 31 27.09 -10.48 15.87
N ASP A 32 26.35 -11.33 15.17
CA ASP A 32 25.39 -10.93 14.13
C ASP A 32 24.10 -10.35 14.74
N SER A 33 23.63 -10.84 15.89
CA SER A 33 22.43 -10.29 16.55
C SER A 33 22.64 -8.88 17.15
N ILE A 34 23.89 -8.50 17.46
CA ILE A 34 24.25 -7.25 18.16
C ILE A 34 23.84 -5.99 17.37
N MET A 35 23.74 -6.07 16.04
CA MET A 35 23.39 -4.91 15.20
C MET A 35 21.89 -4.80 14.88
N VAL A 36 21.13 -5.90 14.98
CA VAL A 36 19.68 -5.91 14.71
C VAL A 36 18.90 -5.52 15.96
N ASP A 37 19.34 -5.95 17.14
CA ASP A 37 18.66 -5.65 18.41
C ASP A 37 18.45 -4.15 18.67
N PRO A 38 19.43 -3.24 18.41
CA PRO A 38 19.21 -1.81 18.57
C PRO A 38 18.08 -1.27 17.67
N LEU A 39 17.94 -1.78 16.44
CA LEU A 39 16.91 -1.35 15.49
C LEU A 39 15.50 -1.69 16.01
N PHE A 40 15.34 -2.84 16.67
CA PHE A 40 14.06 -3.30 17.23
C PHE A 40 13.94 -3.10 18.75
N SER A 41 14.85 -2.34 19.36
CA SER A 41 14.82 -2.03 20.80
C SER A 41 13.51 -1.35 21.23
N LYS A 42 12.92 -0.58 20.30
CA LYS A 42 11.56 -0.05 20.38
C LYS A 42 10.88 -0.18 19.03
N THR A 43 9.63 -0.61 19.06
CA THR A 43 8.78 -0.74 17.88
C THR A 43 7.47 0.00 18.10
N LYS A 44 6.86 0.43 16.99
CA LYS A 44 5.50 0.95 16.96
C LYS A 44 4.66 0.12 16.00
N PRO A 45 3.39 -0.16 16.31
CA PRO A 45 2.51 -0.79 15.33
C PRO A 45 2.21 0.20 14.22
N GLN A 46 2.17 -0.28 12.98
CA GLN A 46 1.70 0.47 11.83
C GLN A 46 0.45 -0.18 11.25
N CYS A 47 -0.62 0.59 11.09
CA CYS A 47 -1.80 0.15 10.37
C CYS A 47 -1.79 0.63 8.90
N ALA A 48 -1.90 -0.30 7.95
CA ALA A 48 -1.98 -0.06 6.51
C ALA A 48 -3.14 -0.86 5.91
N GLY A 49 -4.20 -0.17 5.48
CA GLY A 49 -5.46 -0.80 5.08
C GLY A 49 -6.10 -1.52 6.28
N ILE A 50 -6.08 -2.84 6.25
CA ILE A 50 -6.55 -3.70 7.35
C ILE A 50 -5.41 -4.46 8.07
N TYR A 51 -4.16 -4.24 7.63
CA TYR A 51 -2.99 -4.93 8.15
C TYR A 51 -2.29 -4.09 9.21
N VAL A 52 -1.72 -4.79 10.19
CA VAL A 52 -0.85 -4.22 11.21
C VAL A 52 0.49 -4.96 11.19
N MET A 53 1.58 -4.20 11.25
CA MET A 53 2.93 -4.71 11.45
C MET A 53 3.68 -3.85 12.44
N ASP A 54 4.55 -4.43 13.25
CA ASP A 54 5.40 -3.69 14.16
C ASP A 54 6.67 -3.27 13.43
N VAL A 55 6.87 -1.96 13.31
CA VAL A 55 8.03 -1.35 12.65
C VAL A 55 8.94 -0.69 13.69
N PRO A 56 10.26 -0.66 13.46
CA PRO A 56 11.18 0.13 14.29
C PRO A 56 10.67 1.55 14.52
N GLU A 57 10.71 2.01 15.78
CA GLU A 57 10.18 3.34 16.14
C GLU A 57 10.90 4.47 15.39
N SER A 58 12.20 4.26 15.11
CA SER A 58 13.08 5.17 14.37
C SER A 58 12.68 5.39 12.91
N LEU A 59 11.88 4.50 12.33
CA LEU A 59 11.42 4.62 10.95
C LEU A 59 10.13 5.43 10.87
N ASN A 60 10.10 6.42 9.99
CA ASN A 60 8.90 7.22 9.73
C ASN A 60 8.33 6.89 8.37
N ASN A 61 7.00 6.89 8.28
CA ASN A 61 6.31 6.69 7.03
C ASN A 61 6.52 7.91 6.12
N GLY A 62 7.15 7.71 4.97
CA GLY A 62 7.34 8.72 3.92
C GLY A 62 6.18 8.82 2.93
N THR A 63 5.12 8.02 3.09
CA THR A 63 3.95 8.06 2.21
C THR A 63 2.82 8.87 2.82
N HIS A 64 2.19 9.71 1.99
CA HIS A 64 1.10 10.60 2.41
C HIS A 64 -0.12 10.48 1.49
N LYS A 65 -0.20 9.41 0.69
CA LYS A 65 -1.19 9.24 -0.36
C LYS A 65 -1.92 7.90 -0.22
N ALA A 66 -3.19 7.88 -0.58
CA ALA A 66 -4.01 6.69 -0.73
C ALA A 66 -5.06 6.90 -1.81
N LYS A 67 -5.68 5.81 -2.27
CA LYS A 67 -6.89 5.87 -3.10
C LYS A 67 -8.04 5.14 -2.44
N TYR A 68 -9.22 5.74 -2.57
CA TYR A 68 -10.50 5.19 -2.15
C TYR A 68 -11.50 5.37 -3.30
N ASN A 69 -11.97 4.27 -3.89
CA ASN A 69 -12.64 4.29 -5.19
C ASN A 69 -11.79 5.06 -6.21
N ASP A 70 -12.38 6.07 -6.84
CA ASP A 70 -11.71 6.94 -7.81
C ASP A 70 -11.17 8.23 -7.15
N PHE A 71 -11.25 8.35 -5.82
CA PHE A 71 -10.71 9.49 -5.08
C PHE A 71 -9.23 9.29 -4.79
N ASN A 72 -8.43 10.30 -5.12
CA ASN A 72 -7.07 10.41 -4.59
C ASN A 72 -7.12 11.19 -3.29
N ILE A 73 -6.45 10.67 -2.27
CA ILE A 73 -6.39 11.27 -0.93
C ILE A 73 -4.93 11.54 -0.62
N GLU A 74 -4.62 12.78 -0.27
CA GLU A 74 -3.35 13.17 0.34
C GLU A 74 -3.61 13.65 1.78
N SER A 75 -2.69 13.37 2.69
CA SER A 75 -2.89 13.59 4.12
C SER A 75 -1.61 14.03 4.82
N LEU A 76 -1.67 15.14 5.55
CA LEU A 76 -0.51 15.69 6.26
C LEU A 76 -0.93 16.29 7.61
N PHE A 77 -0.10 16.09 8.63
CA PHE A 77 -0.23 16.83 9.88
C PHE A 77 0.01 18.33 9.64
N ILE A 78 -0.91 19.18 10.11
CA ILE A 78 -0.77 20.63 10.00
C ILE A 78 -1.46 21.34 11.16
N TYR A 79 -0.89 22.46 11.58
CA TYR A 79 -1.52 23.31 12.59
C TYR A 79 -2.72 24.08 12.02
N PRO A 80 -3.78 24.34 12.81
CA PRO A 80 -5.00 24.96 12.30
C PRO A 80 -4.79 26.32 11.58
N PRO A 81 -3.93 27.24 12.07
CA PRO A 81 -3.67 28.50 11.37
C PRO A 81 -3.06 28.29 9.97
N ALA A 82 -2.13 27.35 9.85
CA ALA A 82 -1.49 27.04 8.57
C ALA A 82 -2.49 26.39 7.59
N PHE A 83 -3.43 25.58 8.07
CA PHE A 83 -4.51 25.05 7.24
C PHE A 83 -5.43 26.16 6.71
N LYS A 84 -5.85 27.10 7.56
CA LYS A 84 -6.67 28.24 7.14
C LYS A 84 -5.97 29.09 6.09
N GLN A 85 -4.69 29.38 6.30
CA GLN A 85 -3.87 30.11 5.34
C GLN A 85 -3.73 29.35 4.01
N ARG A 86 -3.50 28.04 4.06
CA ARG A 86 -3.40 27.18 2.87
C ARG A 86 -4.66 27.25 2.01
N ILE A 87 -5.84 27.17 2.61
CA ILE A 87 -7.11 27.29 1.89
C ILE A 87 -7.25 28.66 1.23
N ALA A 88 -7.01 29.74 1.99
CA ALA A 88 -7.13 31.10 1.47
C ALA A 88 -6.20 31.34 0.27
N LEU A 89 -4.93 30.95 0.39
CA LEU A 89 -3.95 31.05 -0.69
C LEU A 89 -4.32 30.18 -1.89
N ARG A 90 -4.87 28.99 -1.65
CA ARG A 90 -5.31 28.09 -2.74
C ARG A 90 -6.50 28.69 -3.49
N GLU A 91 -7.47 29.25 -2.79
CA GLU A 91 -8.62 29.91 -3.41
C GLU A 91 -8.17 31.13 -4.23
N GLU A 92 -7.32 31.99 -3.67
CA GLU A 92 -6.76 33.15 -4.36
C GLU A 92 -6.00 32.72 -5.63
N ALA A 93 -5.16 31.68 -5.52
CA ALA A 93 -4.45 31.14 -6.66
C ALA A 93 -5.41 30.65 -7.76
N LEU A 94 -6.50 29.95 -7.41
CA LEU A 94 -7.51 29.47 -8.36
C LEU A 94 -8.31 30.61 -9.00
N ARG A 95 -8.60 31.69 -8.25
CA ARG A 95 -9.27 32.90 -8.77
C ARG A 95 -8.40 33.64 -9.77
N ASN A 96 -7.10 33.70 -9.51
CA ASN A 96 -6.13 34.41 -10.35
C ASN A 96 -5.51 33.54 -11.45
N GLN A 97 -5.84 32.25 -11.50
CA GLN A 97 -5.28 31.33 -12.48
C GLN A 97 -5.80 31.66 -13.90
N LYS A 98 -4.86 31.91 -14.82
CA LYS A 98 -5.17 32.22 -16.21
C LYS A 98 -5.58 30.96 -16.97
N THR A 99 -6.57 31.10 -17.84
CA THR A 99 -6.99 30.10 -18.83
C THR A 99 -7.49 30.82 -20.09
N SER A 100 -7.88 30.08 -21.12
CA SER A 100 -8.46 30.67 -22.34
C SER A 100 -9.76 31.43 -22.00
N GLN A 101 -10.08 32.47 -22.79
CA GLN A 101 -11.30 33.25 -22.57
C GLN A 101 -12.58 32.38 -22.62
N LYS A 102 -12.58 31.33 -23.46
CA LYS A 102 -13.68 30.35 -23.57
C LYS A 102 -13.90 29.56 -22.28
N ASN A 103 -12.82 29.26 -21.54
CA ASN A 103 -12.83 28.33 -20.41
C ASN A 103 -12.80 29.05 -19.05
N ALA A 104 -12.54 30.36 -19.05
CA ALA A 104 -12.51 31.19 -17.85
C ALA A 104 -13.90 31.34 -17.19
N PRO A 105 -13.97 31.50 -15.86
CA PRO A 105 -12.88 31.39 -14.88
C PRO A 105 -12.45 29.94 -14.64
N VAL A 106 -11.27 29.74 -14.04
CA VAL A 106 -10.78 28.41 -13.62
C VAL A 106 -11.57 27.88 -12.42
N LEU A 107 -11.75 28.71 -11.39
CA LEU A 107 -12.61 28.38 -10.24
C LEU A 107 -14.08 28.56 -10.62
N LYS A 108 -14.85 27.47 -10.59
CA LYS A 108 -16.29 27.46 -10.93
C LYS A 108 -17.16 27.62 -9.69
N GLU A 109 -16.80 26.97 -8.59
CA GLU A 109 -17.58 27.02 -7.36
C GLU A 109 -16.69 26.82 -6.13
N VAL A 110 -17.08 27.45 -5.01
CA VAL A 110 -16.51 27.23 -3.68
C VAL A 110 -17.62 26.69 -2.79
N ILE A 111 -17.52 25.42 -2.41
CA ILE A 111 -18.54 24.72 -1.62
C ILE A 111 -18.02 24.57 -0.19
N GLN A 112 -18.62 25.28 0.76
CA GLN A 112 -18.26 25.17 2.17
C GLN A 112 -18.74 23.82 2.73
N LEU A 113 -17.90 23.17 3.52
CA LEU A 113 -18.27 21.98 4.30
C LEU A 113 -18.90 22.39 5.62
N SER A 114 -19.74 21.52 6.19
CA SER A 114 -20.33 21.71 7.51
C SER A 114 -19.25 21.85 8.60
N ASP A 115 -19.62 22.46 9.72
CA ASP A 115 -18.79 22.58 10.92
C ASP A 115 -17.42 23.24 10.69
N ASN A 116 -17.29 24.05 9.63
CA ASN A 116 -16.04 24.64 9.18
C ASN A 116 -14.91 23.61 8.98
N GLN A 117 -15.27 22.35 8.62
CA GLN A 117 -14.32 21.27 8.38
C GLN A 117 -13.42 21.55 7.16
N GLY A 118 -13.82 22.48 6.29
CA GLY A 118 -13.03 22.89 5.14
C GLY A 118 -13.90 23.27 3.95
N VAL A 119 -13.37 23.07 2.75
CA VAL A 119 -13.97 23.57 1.50
C VAL A 119 -13.74 22.58 0.37
N ILE A 120 -14.67 22.52 -0.59
CA ILE A 120 -14.49 21.85 -1.87
C ILE A 120 -14.44 22.91 -2.97
N PHE A 121 -13.37 22.93 -3.75
CA PHE A 121 -13.27 23.73 -4.96
C PHE A 121 -13.72 22.91 -6.17
N ASP A 122 -14.68 23.43 -6.94
CA ASP A 122 -14.93 22.97 -8.30
C ASP A 122 -14.08 23.83 -9.24
N LYS A 123 -13.09 23.22 -9.89
CA LYS A 123 -12.14 23.93 -10.75
C LYS A 123 -11.93 23.22 -12.08
N ASN A 124 -11.58 23.96 -13.12
CA ASN A 124 -11.16 23.35 -14.39
C ASN A 124 -9.94 22.43 -14.20
N GLN A 125 -9.86 21.41 -15.04
CA GLN A 125 -8.61 20.71 -15.28
C GLN A 125 -7.67 21.60 -16.11
N SER A 126 -6.37 21.49 -15.84
CA SER A 126 -5.36 22.24 -16.55
C SER A 126 -5.22 21.71 -17.99
N GLY A 127 -5.30 22.60 -18.97
CA GLY A 127 -5.08 22.24 -20.38
C GLY A 127 -6.29 21.63 -21.10
N THR A 128 -7.47 21.61 -20.48
CA THR A 128 -8.71 21.06 -21.06
C THR A 128 -9.79 22.14 -21.27
N ASP A 129 -10.89 21.75 -21.94
CA ASP A 129 -12.14 22.50 -21.87
C ASP A 129 -12.70 22.54 -20.44
N ASP A 130 -13.46 23.59 -20.11
CA ASP A 130 -14.04 23.78 -18.76
C ASP A 130 -15.25 22.89 -18.46
N ALA A 131 -15.56 21.93 -19.33
CA ALA A 131 -16.39 20.78 -19.01
C ALA A 131 -15.64 19.75 -18.16
N TYR A 132 -14.33 19.61 -18.37
CA TYR A 132 -13.49 18.71 -17.58
C TYR A 132 -12.98 19.45 -16.36
N ARG A 133 -13.40 18.99 -15.19
CA ARG A 133 -13.13 19.67 -13.93
C ARG A 133 -12.62 18.70 -12.88
N THR A 134 -12.12 19.24 -11.78
CA THR A 134 -11.70 18.50 -10.60
C THR A 134 -12.44 19.08 -9.41
N LEU A 135 -13.11 18.22 -8.63
CA LEU A 135 -13.50 18.56 -7.27
C LEU A 135 -12.26 18.38 -6.38
N GLU A 136 -11.81 19.44 -5.74
CA GLU A 136 -10.65 19.46 -4.85
C GLU A 136 -11.10 19.86 -3.44
N ALA A 137 -11.28 18.88 -2.56
CA ALA A 137 -11.60 19.11 -1.16
C ALA A 137 -10.35 19.34 -0.33
N HIS A 138 -10.38 20.36 0.52
CA HIS A 138 -9.45 20.58 1.62
C HIS A 138 -10.20 20.41 2.91
N VAL A 139 -9.84 19.41 3.72
CA VAL A 139 -10.57 19.03 4.93
C VAL A 139 -9.61 18.96 6.11
N TYR A 140 -10.01 19.44 7.28
CA TYR A 140 -9.23 19.42 8.51
C TYR A 140 -9.94 18.65 9.61
N ILE A 141 -9.34 17.54 10.04
CA ILE A 141 -9.90 16.65 11.07
C ILE A 141 -8.75 16.17 11.95
N ASN A 142 -8.87 16.34 13.27
CA ASN A 142 -7.92 15.85 14.28
C ASN A 142 -6.45 16.17 13.97
N HIS A 143 -6.14 17.44 13.67
CA HIS A 143 -4.80 17.93 13.31
C HIS A 143 -4.22 17.44 11.97
N ILE A 144 -5.01 16.70 11.19
CA ILE A 144 -4.62 16.25 9.87
C ILE A 144 -5.42 17.03 8.84
N ALA A 145 -4.70 17.53 7.83
CA ALA A 145 -5.31 18.07 6.64
C ALA A 145 -5.31 17.05 5.52
N PHE A 146 -6.49 16.82 4.96
CA PHE A 146 -6.71 15.99 3.80
C PHE A 146 -6.92 16.86 2.56
N ILE A 147 -6.32 16.44 1.45
CA ILE A 147 -6.64 16.92 0.12
C ILE A 147 -7.25 15.74 -0.64
N ILE A 148 -8.51 15.88 -1.03
CA ILE A 148 -9.23 14.80 -1.72
C ILE A 148 -9.59 15.32 -3.11
N THR A 149 -9.18 14.59 -4.15
CA THR A 149 -9.47 14.97 -5.53
C THR A 149 -10.20 13.89 -6.29
N ILE A 150 -11.14 14.32 -7.14
CA ILE A 150 -11.75 13.49 -8.16
C ILE A 150 -12.04 14.34 -9.39
N ASP A 151 -11.82 13.77 -10.56
CA ASP A 151 -12.14 14.40 -11.82
C ASP A 151 -13.61 14.19 -12.19
N ILE A 152 -14.23 15.18 -12.81
CA ILE A 152 -15.65 15.21 -13.18
C ILE A 152 -15.81 15.69 -14.62
N LEU A 153 -16.91 15.30 -15.26
CA LEU A 153 -17.39 15.85 -16.53
C LEU A 153 -18.70 16.60 -16.27
N ASP A 154 -18.78 17.84 -16.76
CA ASP A 154 -19.99 18.66 -16.69
C ASP A 154 -20.24 19.38 -18.03
N LEU A 155 -21.05 18.74 -18.89
CA LEU A 155 -21.52 19.28 -20.18
C LEU A 155 -22.85 20.03 -20.05
N SER A 156 -23.27 20.45 -18.85
CA SER A 156 -24.55 21.14 -18.65
C SER A 156 -24.63 22.52 -19.30
N ALA A 157 -23.47 23.16 -19.57
CA ALA A 157 -23.45 24.49 -20.15
C ALA A 157 -23.93 24.46 -21.63
N PRO A 158 -24.75 25.44 -22.08
CA PRO A 158 -25.32 25.44 -23.44
C PRO A 158 -24.29 25.35 -24.58
N LYS A 159 -23.07 25.85 -24.37
CA LYS A 159 -21.98 25.75 -25.36
C LYS A 159 -21.56 24.31 -25.69
N TYR A 160 -21.92 23.34 -24.86
CA TYR A 160 -21.65 21.91 -25.04
C TYR A 160 -22.86 21.13 -25.58
N ALA A 161 -23.90 21.80 -26.08
CA ALA A 161 -25.09 21.12 -26.61
C ALA A 161 -24.74 20.10 -27.71
N LYS A 162 -23.85 20.47 -28.63
CA LYS A 162 -23.39 19.59 -29.72
C LYS A 162 -22.60 18.39 -29.19
N ASP A 163 -21.66 18.62 -28.26
CA ASP A 163 -20.90 17.54 -27.65
C ASP A 163 -21.83 16.57 -26.90
N ARG A 164 -22.86 17.09 -26.20
CA ARG A 164 -23.86 16.27 -25.53
C ARG A 164 -24.61 15.37 -26.51
N GLU A 165 -25.09 15.93 -27.63
CA GLU A 165 -25.75 15.17 -28.70
C GLU A 165 -24.84 14.08 -29.27
N ASP A 166 -23.58 14.43 -29.56
CA ASP A 166 -22.60 13.50 -30.12
C ASP A 166 -22.32 12.34 -29.13
N TYR A 167 -22.08 12.62 -27.84
CA TYR A 167 -21.88 11.57 -26.83
C TYR A 167 -23.11 10.67 -26.64
N LEU A 168 -24.32 11.24 -26.62
CA LEU A 168 -25.55 10.44 -26.54
C LEU A 168 -25.68 9.51 -27.76
N SER A 169 -25.30 9.97 -28.95
CA SER A 169 -25.29 9.15 -30.18
C SER A 169 -24.32 7.97 -30.10
N TYR A 170 -23.24 8.10 -29.32
CA TYR A 170 -22.29 7.02 -29.03
C TYR A 170 -22.73 6.10 -27.87
N GLY A 171 -23.94 6.26 -27.35
CA GLY A 171 -24.52 5.41 -26.32
C GLY A 171 -24.14 5.78 -24.88
N PHE A 172 -23.60 6.98 -24.64
CA PHE A 172 -23.45 7.49 -23.28
C PHE A 172 -24.81 7.85 -22.68
N THR A 173 -24.92 7.80 -21.36
CA THR A 173 -26.13 8.23 -20.64
C THR A 173 -25.98 9.68 -20.20
N GLU A 174 -27.08 10.44 -20.08
CA GLU A 174 -27.07 11.82 -19.55
C GLU A 174 -26.33 11.92 -18.20
N PHE A 175 -26.47 10.92 -17.35
CA PHE A 175 -25.76 10.83 -16.07
C PHE A 175 -24.23 10.85 -16.21
N LYS A 176 -23.68 10.23 -17.27
CA LYS A 176 -22.22 10.23 -17.54
C LYS A 176 -21.73 11.55 -18.13
N LEU A 177 -22.62 12.39 -18.64
CA LEU A 177 -22.30 13.69 -19.25
C LEU A 177 -22.34 14.84 -18.22
N ASN A 178 -22.90 14.59 -17.04
CA ASN A 178 -22.84 15.45 -15.88
C ASN A 178 -22.74 14.60 -14.60
N ASP A 179 -21.52 14.23 -14.21
CA ASP A 179 -21.28 13.38 -13.04
C ASP A 179 -20.97 14.17 -11.75
N LYS A 180 -20.95 15.52 -11.83
CA LYS A 180 -20.71 16.41 -10.69
C LYS A 180 -21.60 16.10 -9.48
N PRO A 181 -22.95 15.98 -9.60
CA PRO A 181 -23.79 15.78 -8.42
C PRO A 181 -23.48 14.49 -7.68
N THR A 182 -23.27 13.40 -8.41
CA THR A 182 -22.96 12.08 -7.85
C THR A 182 -21.58 12.07 -7.20
N LYS A 183 -20.56 12.58 -7.90
CA LYS A 183 -19.19 12.60 -7.37
C LYS A 183 -19.05 13.52 -6.16
N LEU A 184 -19.77 14.64 -6.14
CA LEU A 184 -19.85 15.51 -4.97
C LEU A 184 -20.53 14.82 -3.78
N ALA A 185 -21.63 14.11 -4.02
CA ALA A 185 -22.30 13.33 -2.96
C ALA A 185 -21.39 12.22 -2.41
N ALA A 186 -20.69 11.49 -3.29
CA ALA A 186 -19.72 10.48 -2.89
C ALA A 186 -18.53 11.07 -2.12
N MET A 187 -18.04 12.25 -2.51
CA MET A 187 -16.99 12.97 -1.80
C MET A 187 -17.44 13.36 -0.38
N ARG A 188 -18.67 13.88 -0.23
CA ARG A 188 -19.24 14.20 1.09
C ARG A 188 -19.38 12.95 1.98
N SER A 189 -19.81 11.84 1.40
CA SER A 189 -19.90 10.54 2.10
C SER A 189 -18.52 10.01 2.54
N LEU A 190 -17.49 10.21 1.72
CA LEU A 190 -16.11 9.88 2.11
C LEU A 190 -15.63 10.78 3.28
N ILE A 191 -15.86 12.10 3.17
CA ILE A 191 -15.44 13.07 4.19
C ILE A 191 -16.09 12.77 5.55
N SER A 192 -17.39 12.42 5.58
CA SER A 192 -18.10 12.15 6.83
C SER A 192 -17.59 10.90 7.59
N ARG A 193 -16.85 10.01 6.91
CA ARG A 193 -16.28 8.79 7.48
C ARG A 193 -14.78 8.91 7.76
N LEU A 194 -14.19 10.05 7.43
CA LEU A 194 -12.77 10.30 7.55
C LEU A 194 -12.42 10.75 8.97
N SER A 195 -11.34 10.20 9.52
CA SER A 195 -10.75 10.66 10.77
C SER A 195 -9.25 10.85 10.60
N GLY A 196 -8.71 11.94 11.16
CA GLY A 196 -7.27 12.07 11.38
C GLY A 196 -6.81 11.18 12.54
N ARG A 197 -5.61 10.62 12.43
CA ARG A 197 -4.94 9.83 13.48
C ARG A 197 -3.43 9.90 13.32
N LEU A 198 -2.68 9.55 14.37
CA LEU A 198 -1.25 9.29 14.22
C LEU A 198 -1.05 7.94 13.52
N ASP A 199 0.07 7.79 12.80
CA ASP A 199 0.35 6.58 12.04
C ASP A 199 0.39 5.31 12.92
N HIS A 200 0.79 5.44 14.18
CA HIS A 200 0.87 4.34 15.15
C HIS A 200 -0.43 4.07 15.93
N ASP A 201 -1.45 4.92 15.78
CA ASP A 201 -2.75 4.67 16.39
C ASP A 201 -3.49 3.62 15.55
N ILE A 202 -3.87 2.48 16.16
CA ILE A 202 -4.64 1.43 15.48
C ILE A 202 -6.14 1.65 15.75
N PRO A 203 -6.94 2.00 14.73
CA PRO A 203 -8.39 2.10 14.87
C PRO A 203 -9.01 0.75 15.23
N THR A 204 -9.95 0.76 16.18
CA THR A 204 -10.67 -0.45 16.61
C THR A 204 -11.98 -0.67 15.87
N ASP A 205 -12.43 0.33 15.10
CA ASP A 205 -13.64 0.26 14.28
C ASP A 205 -13.35 -0.33 12.91
N LYS A 206 -14.41 -0.82 12.24
CA LYS A 206 -14.32 -1.38 10.89
C LYS A 206 -14.06 -0.27 9.87
N GLY A 207 -13.14 -0.51 8.95
CA GLY A 207 -12.69 0.47 7.97
C GLY A 207 -11.24 0.28 7.56
N TRP A 208 -10.65 1.30 6.93
CA TRP A 208 -9.32 1.22 6.33
C TRP A 208 -8.39 2.31 6.84
N CYS A 209 -7.20 1.89 7.28
CA CYS A 209 -6.11 2.77 7.64
C CYS A 209 -5.44 3.34 6.38
N ILE A 210 -5.38 4.65 6.28
CA ILE A 210 -4.58 5.40 5.29
C ILE A 210 -3.47 6.17 6.02
N PRO A 211 -2.45 6.72 5.34
CA PRO A 211 -1.47 7.57 6.01
C PRO A 211 -2.16 8.69 6.78
N ASN A 212 -1.75 8.94 8.03
CA ASN A 212 -2.33 9.94 8.93
C ASN A 212 -3.88 9.90 9.08
N GLY A 213 -4.53 8.80 8.70
CA GLY A 213 -5.99 8.81 8.60
C GLY A 213 -6.66 7.45 8.66
N PHE A 214 -7.97 7.47 8.82
CA PHE A 214 -8.82 6.30 8.83
C PHE A 214 -10.13 6.61 8.12
N ILE A 215 -10.63 5.66 7.33
CA ILE A 215 -11.93 5.75 6.66
C ILE A 215 -12.81 4.66 7.26
N ALA A 216 -13.85 5.05 7.98
CA ALA A 216 -14.83 4.12 8.54
C ALA A 216 -15.59 3.39 7.43
N ASP A 217 -15.90 2.11 7.66
CA ASP A 217 -16.68 1.28 6.75
C ASP A 217 -18.11 1.81 6.56
N ASP A 218 -18.62 1.72 5.34
CA ASP A 218 -20.01 2.04 4.99
C ASP A 218 -20.82 0.80 4.61
N GLY A 219 -20.25 -0.41 4.78
CA GLY A 219 -20.85 -1.67 4.35
C GLY A 219 -20.76 -1.91 2.84
N GLY A 220 -20.16 -0.99 2.09
CA GLY A 220 -19.88 -1.11 0.67
C GLY A 220 -18.67 -2.01 0.37
N GLN A 221 -18.27 -2.01 -0.90
CA GLN A 221 -17.05 -2.70 -1.38
C GLN A 221 -16.19 -1.69 -2.15
N PRO A 222 -15.59 -0.70 -1.46
CA PRO A 222 -14.81 0.31 -2.13
C PRO A 222 -13.53 -0.29 -2.72
N LYS A 223 -13.02 0.30 -3.81
CA LYS A 223 -11.66 0.02 -4.27
C LYS A 223 -10.68 0.73 -3.33
N ILE A 224 -9.74 0.01 -2.76
CA ILE A 224 -8.75 0.56 -1.84
C ILE A 224 -7.37 0.31 -2.41
N GLU A 225 -6.53 1.33 -2.38
CA GLU A 225 -5.09 1.22 -2.64
C GLU A 225 -4.37 2.09 -1.63
N VAL A 226 -3.57 1.48 -0.77
CA VAL A 226 -2.85 2.20 0.29
C VAL A 226 -1.42 1.69 0.41
N GLY A 227 -0.48 2.63 0.45
CA GLY A 227 0.94 2.35 0.59
C GLY A 227 1.53 3.03 1.83
N PHE A 228 2.44 2.34 2.48
CA PHE A 228 3.33 2.90 3.49
C PHE A 228 4.77 2.55 3.10
N SER A 229 5.67 3.50 3.28
CA SER A 229 7.09 3.35 2.90
C SER A 229 7.96 3.94 3.99
N TYR A 230 9.01 3.22 4.34
CA TYR A 230 9.96 3.52 5.40
C TYR A 230 11.36 3.44 4.82
N GLU A 231 12.18 4.44 5.09
CA GLU A 231 13.50 4.54 4.51
C GLU A 231 14.51 4.96 5.58
N ASN A 232 15.67 4.32 5.55
CA ASN A 232 16.87 4.75 6.27
C ASN A 232 18.10 4.63 5.36
N ASP A 233 19.30 4.75 5.92
CA ASP A 233 20.56 4.65 5.17
C ASP A 233 20.86 3.24 4.66
N ASP A 234 20.26 2.22 5.29
CA ASP A 234 20.56 0.81 5.04
C ASP A 234 19.55 0.16 4.06
N PHE A 235 18.26 0.50 4.15
CA PHE A 235 17.20 -0.11 3.33
C PHE A 235 15.95 0.76 3.18
N ILE A 236 15.10 0.35 2.24
CA ILE A 236 13.71 0.79 2.07
C ILE A 236 12.81 -0.40 2.37
N PHE A 237 11.79 -0.18 3.18
CA PHE A 237 10.75 -1.15 3.52
C PHE A 237 9.39 -0.56 3.21
N GLY A 238 8.45 -1.34 2.68
CA GLY A 238 7.12 -0.86 2.41
C GLY A 238 6.06 -1.95 2.40
N ILE A 239 4.83 -1.52 2.60
CA ILE A 239 3.61 -2.32 2.43
C ILE A 239 2.66 -1.58 1.52
N ASN A 240 2.16 -2.28 0.51
CA ASN A 240 1.01 -1.87 -0.27
C ASN A 240 -0.13 -2.84 0.01
N ALA A 241 -1.32 -2.33 0.34
CA ALA A 241 -2.52 -3.11 0.48
C ALA A 241 -3.59 -2.61 -0.51
N ASN A 242 -4.16 -3.51 -1.30
CA ASN A 242 -5.22 -3.17 -2.24
C ASN A 242 -6.21 -4.32 -2.46
N ASN A 243 -7.40 -4.01 -2.97
CA ASN A 243 -8.40 -5.00 -3.39
C ASN A 243 -8.78 -4.85 -4.87
N THR A 244 -7.93 -4.16 -5.65
CA THR A 244 -8.11 -4.00 -7.10
C THR A 244 -7.57 -5.20 -7.87
N MET A 245 -6.65 -5.94 -7.28
CA MET A 245 -6.20 -7.24 -7.75
C MET A 245 -7.01 -8.34 -7.07
N ILE A 246 -7.87 -9.00 -7.84
CA ILE A 246 -8.64 -10.17 -7.40
C ILE A 246 -7.85 -11.42 -7.77
N ASP A 247 -7.97 -12.48 -6.97
CA ASP A 247 -7.34 -13.78 -7.26
C ASP A 247 -7.57 -14.19 -8.73
N ASN A 248 -6.47 -14.29 -9.47
CA ASN A 248 -6.42 -14.77 -10.84
C ASN A 248 -5.74 -16.15 -10.93
N SER A 249 -5.59 -16.83 -9.78
CA SER A 249 -4.86 -18.09 -9.58
C SER A 249 -3.36 -18.03 -9.89
N ASP A 250 -2.79 -16.84 -10.13
CA ASP A 250 -1.36 -16.63 -10.39
C ASP A 250 -0.66 -16.05 -9.15
N THR A 251 -0.08 -16.94 -8.34
CA THR A 251 0.65 -16.56 -7.11
C THR A 251 2.09 -16.18 -7.40
N LEU A 252 2.79 -15.60 -6.41
CA LEU A 252 4.22 -15.36 -6.46
C LEU A 252 5.01 -16.58 -6.94
N PHE A 253 4.64 -17.78 -6.50
CA PHE A 253 5.30 -19.01 -6.93
C PHE A 253 4.85 -19.48 -8.31
N GLY A 254 3.60 -19.21 -8.72
CA GLY A 254 3.16 -19.39 -10.10
C GLY A 254 4.04 -18.64 -11.11
N ARG A 255 4.52 -17.45 -10.73
CA ARG A 255 5.37 -16.58 -11.55
C ARG A 255 6.87 -16.93 -11.55
N SER A 256 7.24 -18.14 -11.11
CA SER A 256 8.64 -18.52 -10.88
C SER A 256 9.54 -18.41 -12.10
N ASP A 257 9.07 -18.83 -13.28
CA ASP A 257 9.89 -18.82 -14.50
C ASP A 257 10.26 -17.39 -14.91
N ALA A 258 9.26 -16.50 -14.96
CA ALA A 258 9.47 -15.09 -15.27
C ALA A 258 10.39 -14.39 -14.25
N ILE A 259 10.23 -14.69 -12.95
CA ILE A 259 11.10 -14.16 -11.90
C ILE A 259 12.53 -14.67 -12.06
N ASN A 260 12.72 -15.97 -12.29
CA ASN A 260 14.04 -16.54 -12.48
C ASN A 260 14.77 -15.95 -13.69
N ASP A 261 14.06 -15.67 -14.78
CA ASP A 261 14.64 -15.01 -15.95
C ASP A 261 15.03 -13.56 -15.66
N ALA A 262 14.22 -12.82 -14.91
CA ALA A 262 14.56 -11.47 -14.45
C ALA A 262 15.78 -11.46 -13.50
N LEU A 263 15.91 -12.47 -12.63
CA LEU A 263 17.07 -12.61 -11.73
C LEU A 263 18.37 -12.82 -12.52
N LYS A 264 18.36 -13.72 -13.52
CA LYS A 264 19.52 -13.95 -14.41
C LYS A 264 19.97 -12.66 -15.10
N ALA A 265 19.02 -11.83 -15.53
CA ALA A 265 19.31 -10.56 -16.20
C ALA A 265 19.83 -9.46 -15.25
N SER A 266 19.66 -9.59 -13.93
CA SER A 266 19.93 -8.52 -12.95
C SER A 266 21.09 -8.81 -11.98
N SER A 267 21.91 -9.83 -12.23
CA SER A 267 22.98 -10.28 -11.32
C SER A 267 22.48 -10.56 -9.89
N MET A 268 21.21 -10.97 -9.79
CA MET A 268 20.54 -11.39 -8.57
C MET A 268 20.32 -12.90 -8.59
N LYS A 269 20.19 -13.50 -7.41
CA LYS A 269 19.86 -14.92 -7.23
C LYS A 269 18.90 -15.09 -6.05
N THR A 270 18.24 -16.23 -6.00
CA THR A 270 17.38 -16.61 -4.87
C THR A 270 18.24 -16.89 -3.65
N LEU A 271 17.93 -16.22 -2.54
CA LEU A 271 18.45 -16.52 -1.22
C LEU A 271 17.58 -17.56 -0.51
N LYS A 272 16.26 -17.31 -0.46
CA LYS A 272 15.29 -18.16 0.23
C LYS A 272 13.90 -17.96 -0.37
N LYS A 273 13.12 -19.04 -0.47
CA LYS A 273 11.76 -19.06 -1.03
C LYS A 273 10.90 -19.94 -0.13
N TYR A 274 9.79 -19.42 0.39
CA TYR A 274 8.95 -20.14 1.35
C TYR A 274 7.52 -19.61 1.41
N ALA A 275 6.56 -20.50 1.66
CA ALA A 275 5.19 -20.14 2.00
C ALA A 275 5.00 -20.32 3.51
N SER A 276 4.18 -19.47 4.13
CA SER A 276 3.87 -19.56 5.56
C SER A 276 2.55 -18.86 5.88
N VAL A 277 2.20 -18.85 7.16
CA VAL A 277 1.04 -18.14 7.70
C VAL A 277 1.49 -17.33 8.92
N ALA A 278 1.24 -16.02 8.90
CA ALA A 278 1.43 -15.14 10.05
C ALA A 278 0.08 -14.71 10.61
N ASN A 279 -0.25 -15.09 11.85
CA ASN A 279 -1.49 -14.70 12.54
C ASN A 279 -2.76 -14.90 11.69
N GLY A 280 -2.85 -16.03 10.98
CA GLY A 280 -3.99 -16.37 10.10
C GLY A 280 -3.95 -15.73 8.71
N ILE A 281 -2.86 -15.04 8.34
CA ILE A 281 -2.64 -14.46 7.01
C ILE A 281 -1.70 -15.37 6.22
N PRO A 282 -2.19 -16.12 5.22
CA PRO A 282 -1.33 -16.89 4.32
C PRO A 282 -0.50 -15.96 3.43
N PHE A 283 0.76 -16.33 3.21
CA PHE A 283 1.63 -15.60 2.29
C PHE A 283 2.68 -16.50 1.61
N GLU A 284 3.15 -16.02 0.47
CA GLU A 284 4.35 -16.52 -0.20
C GLU A 284 5.44 -15.44 -0.15
N ALA A 285 6.66 -15.82 0.22
CA ALA A 285 7.81 -14.92 0.32
C ALA A 285 8.97 -15.43 -0.53
N TRP A 286 9.66 -14.50 -1.18
CA TRP A 286 10.85 -14.77 -1.98
C TRP A 286 11.89 -13.69 -1.72
N LEU A 287 13.04 -14.15 -1.24
CA LEU A 287 14.17 -13.34 -0.81
C LEU A 287 15.26 -13.47 -1.86
N PHE A 288 15.74 -12.34 -2.37
CA PHE A 288 16.81 -12.27 -3.36
C PHE A 288 18.03 -11.55 -2.80
N GLU A 289 19.19 -11.95 -3.29
CA GLU A 289 20.46 -11.30 -3.03
C GLU A 289 21.25 -11.16 -4.33
N GLY A 290 22.20 -10.23 -4.39
CA GLY A 290 23.03 -10.05 -5.56
C GLY A 290 23.95 -8.86 -5.41
N THR A 291 24.49 -8.39 -6.53
CA THR A 291 25.36 -7.21 -6.54
C THR A 291 24.85 -6.14 -7.49
N GLN A 292 25.07 -4.88 -7.11
CA GLN A 292 24.72 -3.72 -7.92
C GLN A 292 25.91 -2.77 -8.02
N ASN A 293 26.17 -2.26 -9.22
CA ASN A 293 27.10 -1.16 -9.44
C ASN A 293 26.39 0.17 -9.21
N TYR A 294 26.81 0.91 -8.19
CA TYR A 294 26.29 2.24 -7.88
C TYR A 294 27.42 3.13 -7.35
N GLU A 295 27.52 4.35 -7.86
CA GLU A 295 28.62 5.30 -7.54
C GLU A 295 30.02 4.68 -7.68
N GLN A 296 30.24 3.99 -8.82
CA GLN A 296 31.52 3.32 -9.14
C GLN A 296 31.96 2.24 -8.13
N LYS A 297 31.04 1.76 -7.28
CA LYS A 297 31.29 0.66 -6.35
C LYS A 297 30.31 -0.48 -6.62
N THR A 298 30.82 -1.70 -6.73
CA THR A 298 30.01 -2.92 -6.67
C THR A 298 29.66 -3.20 -5.22
N ARG A 299 28.37 -3.31 -4.91
CA ARG A 299 27.87 -3.51 -3.54
C ARG A 299 26.92 -4.69 -3.50
N GLN A 300 26.96 -5.44 -2.40
CA GLN A 300 25.95 -6.44 -2.10
C GLN A 300 24.61 -5.75 -1.88
N VAL A 301 23.54 -6.30 -2.46
CA VAL A 301 22.17 -5.81 -2.31
C VAL A 301 21.21 -6.95 -2.03
N TYR A 302 20.14 -6.62 -1.31
CA TYR A 302 19.05 -7.53 -0.98
C TYR A 302 17.74 -6.95 -1.52
N ASP A 303 16.86 -7.83 -1.98
CA ASP A 303 15.51 -7.47 -2.44
C ASP A 303 14.55 -8.58 -2.04
N PHE A 304 13.66 -8.28 -1.12
CA PHE A 304 12.79 -9.23 -0.45
C PHE A 304 11.36 -8.86 -0.75
N ILE A 305 10.57 -9.84 -1.16
CA ILE A 305 9.16 -9.64 -1.50
C ILE A 305 8.29 -10.69 -0.84
N LEU A 306 7.08 -10.28 -0.46
CA LEU A 306 6.04 -11.14 0.07
C LEU A 306 4.69 -10.69 -0.45
N TYR A 307 3.88 -11.67 -0.84
CA TYR A 307 2.48 -11.49 -1.23
C TYR A 307 1.59 -12.23 -0.23
N ALA A 308 0.86 -11.46 0.57
CA ALA A 308 -0.07 -11.93 1.57
C ALA A 308 -1.50 -11.91 1.02
N ASN A 309 -2.26 -12.96 1.33
CA ASN A 309 -3.61 -13.19 0.83
C ASN A 309 -3.75 -13.29 -0.70
N GLU A 310 -2.67 -13.41 -1.47
CA GLU A 310 -2.75 -13.40 -2.94
C GLU A 310 -3.68 -14.48 -3.50
N SER A 311 -3.55 -15.71 -3.01
CA SER A 311 -4.39 -16.86 -3.40
C SER A 311 -5.81 -16.83 -2.84
N VAL A 312 -6.15 -15.82 -2.03
CA VAL A 312 -7.48 -15.64 -1.42
C VAL A 312 -7.98 -14.20 -1.55
N ALA A 313 -7.37 -13.42 -2.45
CA ALA A 313 -7.63 -12.00 -2.61
C ALA A 313 -9.04 -11.79 -3.15
N SER A 314 -9.78 -10.89 -2.51
CA SER A 314 -11.16 -10.59 -2.86
C SER A 314 -11.49 -9.14 -2.48
N THR A 315 -12.71 -8.70 -2.79
CA THR A 315 -13.13 -7.33 -2.44
C THR A 315 -13.08 -7.05 -0.93
N SER A 316 -13.27 -8.07 -0.10
CA SER A 316 -13.20 -7.99 1.36
C SER A 316 -11.85 -8.43 1.96
N LYS A 317 -11.01 -9.14 1.19
CA LYS A 317 -9.65 -9.52 1.59
C LYS A 317 -8.62 -8.84 0.69
N LEU A 318 -8.06 -7.74 1.20
CA LEU A 318 -7.03 -6.98 0.49
C LEU A 318 -5.81 -7.87 0.21
N LEU A 319 -5.28 -7.88 -0.99
CA LEU A 319 -3.91 -8.31 -1.26
C LEU A 319 -2.95 -7.38 -0.50
N ALA A 320 -1.93 -7.92 0.16
CA ALA A 320 -0.82 -7.13 0.68
C ALA A 320 0.50 -7.54 0.01
N THR A 321 1.21 -6.57 -0.54
CA THR A 321 2.57 -6.72 -1.05
C THR A 321 3.52 -6.03 -0.09
N ILE A 322 4.42 -6.80 0.50
CA ILE A 322 5.44 -6.31 1.45
C ILE A 322 6.80 -6.45 0.78
N GLY A 323 7.57 -5.37 0.80
CA GLY A 323 8.90 -5.31 0.18
C GLY A 323 9.95 -4.76 1.14
N LEU A 324 11.16 -5.32 1.09
CA LEU A 324 12.33 -4.76 1.76
C LEU A 324 13.51 -4.84 0.79
N ASN A 325 14.15 -3.72 0.47
CA ASN A 325 15.30 -3.71 -0.43
C ASN A 325 16.39 -2.74 0.00
N SER A 326 17.64 -3.09 -0.30
CA SER A 326 18.81 -2.24 -0.08
C SER A 326 19.42 -1.75 -1.40
N LYS A 327 18.64 -1.75 -2.49
CA LYS A 327 19.10 -1.24 -3.79
C LYS A 327 19.42 0.25 -3.68
N ARG A 328 20.55 0.68 -4.24
CA ARG A 328 21.08 2.05 -4.12
C ARG A 328 21.32 2.52 -2.67
N LYS A 329 21.35 1.60 -1.69
CA LYS A 329 21.67 1.87 -0.29
C LYS A 329 23.05 1.30 0.06
N GLN A 330 23.62 1.79 1.15
CA GLN A 330 24.85 1.23 1.72
C GLN A 330 24.50 0.47 2.99
N THR A 331 23.77 -0.64 2.83
CA THR A 331 23.42 -1.48 3.98
C THR A 331 24.68 -1.93 4.71
N ARG A 332 24.69 -1.69 6.02
CA ARG A 332 25.71 -2.19 6.94
C ARG A 332 25.37 -3.59 7.44
N TYR A 333 24.17 -4.08 7.14
CA TYR A 333 23.70 -5.38 7.57
C TYR A 333 24.23 -6.50 6.66
N SER A 334 24.65 -7.60 7.28
CA SER A 334 24.96 -8.85 6.61
C SER A 334 23.70 -9.53 6.09
N GLU A 335 23.86 -10.58 5.28
CA GLU A 335 22.74 -11.38 4.77
C GLU A 335 21.86 -11.90 5.91
N ALA A 336 22.46 -12.54 6.91
CA ALA A 336 21.76 -13.07 8.07
C ALA A 336 20.99 -11.98 8.83
N GLN A 337 21.59 -10.80 8.98
CA GLN A 337 20.95 -9.66 9.65
C GLN A 337 19.77 -9.09 8.83
N MET A 338 19.90 -9.00 7.51
CA MET A 338 18.80 -8.57 6.65
C MET A 338 17.62 -9.56 6.71
N VAL A 339 17.91 -10.87 6.67
CA VAL A 339 16.90 -11.92 6.85
C VAL A 339 16.26 -11.84 8.24
N GLU A 340 17.03 -11.57 9.29
CA GLU A 340 16.49 -11.38 10.64
C GLU A 340 15.58 -10.16 10.76
N ILE A 341 15.97 -9.01 10.18
CA ILE A 341 15.13 -7.80 10.11
C ILE A 341 13.81 -8.12 9.40
N TRP A 342 13.89 -8.81 8.26
CA TRP A 342 12.73 -9.25 7.49
C TRP A 342 11.81 -10.16 8.31
N ASP A 343 12.36 -11.22 8.92
CA ASP A 343 11.59 -12.20 9.68
C ASP A 343 10.92 -11.56 10.91
N ARG A 344 11.56 -10.58 11.58
CA ARG A 344 10.94 -9.82 12.70
C ARG A 344 9.75 -8.98 12.23
N ILE A 345 9.88 -8.27 11.11
CA ILE A 345 8.81 -7.44 10.55
C ILE A 345 7.65 -8.32 10.08
N VAL A 346 7.90 -9.31 9.23
CA VAL A 346 6.88 -10.20 8.68
C VAL A 346 6.23 -11.05 9.77
N GLY A 347 6.99 -11.49 10.77
CA GLY A 347 6.46 -12.26 11.91
C GLY A 347 5.42 -11.49 12.75
N SER A 348 5.44 -10.15 12.70
CA SER A 348 4.47 -9.29 13.39
C SER A 348 3.17 -9.05 12.61
N LEU A 349 3.11 -9.47 11.34
CA LEU A 349 1.98 -9.24 10.44
C LEU A 349 0.70 -9.85 11.01
N ARG A 350 -0.33 -9.02 11.17
CA ARG A 350 -1.64 -9.41 11.69
C ARG A 350 -2.73 -8.49 11.13
N TYR A 351 -3.98 -8.87 11.29
CA TYR A 351 -5.10 -7.96 11.03
C TYR A 351 -5.27 -6.96 12.16
N LYS A 352 -5.75 -5.76 11.84
CA LYS A 352 -6.27 -4.83 12.86
C LYS A 352 -7.51 -5.42 13.55
N PRO A 353 -7.86 -4.98 14.77
CA PRO A 353 -9.17 -5.30 15.36
C PRO A 353 -10.32 -4.93 14.43
N LYS A 354 -11.37 -5.76 14.39
CA LYS A 354 -12.54 -5.60 13.50
C LYS A 354 -12.15 -5.33 12.04
N ALA A 355 -11.26 -6.16 11.48
CA ALA A 355 -10.85 -6.05 10.07
C ALA A 355 -11.95 -6.48 9.09
N PHE A 356 -12.87 -7.36 9.52
CA PHE A 356 -13.94 -7.94 8.70
C PHE A 356 -15.32 -7.69 9.32
#